data_AF-A0A2E0ZDP9-F1
#
_entry.id   AF-A0A2E0ZDP9-F1
#
_cell.length_a   1.000
_cell.length_b   1.000
_cell.length_c   1.000
_cell.angle_alpha   90.00
_cell.angle_beta   90.00
_cell.angle_gamma   90.00
#
_symmetry.space_group_name_H-M   'P 1'
#
loop_
_entity.id
_entity.type
_entity.pdbx_description
1 polymer ?
#
loop_
_entity_poly.entity_id
_entity_poly.type
_entity_poly.pdbx_seq_one_letter_code
_entity_poly.pdbx_strand_id
1 'polypeptide(L)'
;MIVKQKQRFFTILPLLADVAGAAGLILLLPTLSGLFAEPSTINVLIIGGAFVVYCAAVYLIRKLEPTADAERVSRLPTWLTQTLTMRLLAIFFALVLAVLILQQLGYWESIFVADDRILGAGESSAFFVYGPGAWIAAALFYVLVLSASVRMTIEEVSRNYAGLALLGLLGVNGMLLLGTAVLQSTNLFTGWPGAIGAFVLLVLLFAPPRVWFLAKRPSLLATASYLGLLLFCAWQIV
;
A
#
# COMPACT_ATOMS: atom_id res chain seq x y z
N MET A 1 -5.13 26.71 -26.71
CA MET A 1 -4.15 26.91 -25.61
C MET A 1 -4.46 26.08 -24.36
N ILE A 2 -5.73 26.00 -23.92
CA ILE A 2 -6.18 25.29 -22.70
C ILE A 2 -5.85 23.77 -22.71
N VAL A 3 -5.93 23.11 -23.87
CA VAL A 3 -5.69 21.65 -24.00
C VAL A 3 -4.23 21.25 -23.69
N LYS A 4 -3.24 22.03 -24.16
CA LYS A 4 -1.80 21.78 -23.90
C LYS A 4 -1.43 21.98 -22.43
N GLN A 5 -2.07 22.93 -21.74
CA GLN A 5 -1.83 23.21 -20.32
C GLN A 5 -2.41 22.11 -19.42
N LYS A 6 -3.60 21.60 -19.76
CA LYS A 6 -4.23 20.46 -19.08
C LYS A 6 -3.37 19.20 -19.20
N GLN A 7 -2.87 18.90 -20.41
CA GLN A 7 -1.96 17.77 -20.65
C GLN A 7 -0.66 17.84 -19.83
N ARG A 8 -0.01 19.00 -19.74
CA ARG A 8 1.20 19.18 -18.93
C ARG A 8 0.94 18.97 -17.43
N PHE A 9 -0.18 19.46 -16.91
CA PHE A 9 -0.54 19.27 -15.49
C PHE A 9 -0.72 17.79 -15.15
N PHE A 10 -1.36 17.02 -16.04
CA PHE A 10 -1.52 15.58 -15.85
C PHE A 10 -0.19 14.81 -15.87
N THR A 11 0.84 15.30 -16.58
CA THR A 11 2.15 14.64 -16.62
C THR A 11 2.94 14.81 -15.33
N ILE A 12 2.75 15.94 -14.61
CA ILE A 12 3.51 16.28 -13.39
C ILE A 12 2.87 15.67 -12.14
N LEU A 13 1.59 15.30 -12.23
CA LEU A 13 0.80 14.71 -11.15
C LEU A 13 1.49 13.59 -10.34
N PRO A 14 2.12 12.57 -10.96
CA PRO A 14 2.81 11.53 -10.19
C PRO A 14 4.03 12.06 -9.44
N LEU A 15 4.74 13.05 -10.00
CA LEU A 15 5.86 13.70 -9.34
C LEU A 15 5.40 14.47 -8.10
N LEU A 16 4.25 15.17 -8.17
CA LEU A 16 3.69 15.87 -7.01
C LEU A 16 3.33 14.91 -5.88
N ALA A 17 2.73 13.77 -6.21
CA ALA A 17 2.41 12.74 -5.23
C ALA A 17 3.68 12.21 -4.55
N ASP A 18 4.77 12.04 -5.31
CA ASP A 18 6.03 11.51 -4.79
C ASP A 18 6.81 12.54 -3.98
N VAL A 19 6.81 13.81 -4.38
CA VAL A 19 7.37 14.90 -3.57
C VAL A 19 6.63 14.99 -2.24
N ALA A 20 5.29 14.91 -2.25
CA ALA A 20 4.50 14.87 -1.03
C ALA A 20 4.80 13.61 -0.19
N GLY A 21 4.96 12.45 -0.82
CA GLY A 21 5.35 11.21 -0.15
C GLY A 21 6.74 11.28 0.48
N ALA A 22 7.72 11.83 -0.23
CA ALA A 22 9.08 12.02 0.25
C ALA A 22 9.13 13.04 1.39
N ALA A 23 8.42 14.17 1.28
CA ALA A 23 8.30 15.15 2.36
C ALA A 23 7.62 14.53 3.60
N GLY A 24 6.53 13.79 3.39
CA GLY A 24 5.86 13.05 4.45
C GLY A 24 6.80 12.06 5.14
N LEU A 25 7.63 11.36 4.38
CA LEU A 25 8.58 10.42 4.97
C LEU A 25 9.69 11.12 5.76
N ILE A 26 10.31 12.17 5.22
CA ILE A 26 11.36 12.90 5.94
C ILE A 26 10.83 13.53 7.24
N LEU A 27 9.60 14.07 7.22
CA LEU A 27 9.05 14.82 8.34
C LEU A 27 8.31 13.95 9.35
N LEU A 28 7.56 12.95 8.89
CA LEU A 28 6.64 12.18 9.74
C LEU A 28 7.19 10.81 10.14
N LEU A 29 8.09 10.20 9.36
CA LEU A 29 8.53 8.83 9.62
C LEU A 29 9.14 8.65 11.02
N PRO A 30 10.04 9.52 11.52
CA PRO A 30 10.60 9.33 12.87
C PRO A 30 9.54 9.37 13.97
N THR A 31 8.51 10.21 13.78
CA THR A 31 7.41 10.34 14.74
C THR A 31 6.49 9.12 14.67
N LEU A 32 6.17 8.67 13.46
CA LEU A 32 5.32 7.50 13.23
C LEU A 32 6.00 6.21 13.67
N SER A 33 7.30 6.02 13.40
CA SER A 33 8.03 4.84 13.84
C SER A 33 8.15 4.78 15.36
N GLY A 34 8.36 5.92 16.03
CA GLY A 34 8.29 6.03 17.48
C GLY A 34 6.91 5.67 18.04
N LEU A 35 5.83 6.12 17.40
CA LEU A 35 4.46 5.76 17.78
C LEU A 35 4.16 4.25 17.61
N PHE A 36 4.72 3.63 16.56
CA PHE A 36 4.57 2.19 16.29
C PHE A 36 5.58 1.29 17.02
N ALA A 37 6.47 1.85 17.83
CA ALA A 37 7.45 1.08 18.62
C ALA A 37 6.78 0.31 19.77
N GLU A 38 5.70 0.86 20.33
CA GLU A 38 4.91 0.21 21.37
C GLU A 38 3.65 -0.43 20.76
N PRO A 39 3.35 -1.71 21.04
CA PRO A 39 2.10 -2.33 20.63
C PRO A 39 0.89 -1.60 21.22
N SER A 40 -0.10 -1.28 20.39
CA SER A 40 -1.28 -0.54 20.82
C SER A 40 -2.48 -0.81 19.91
N THR A 41 -3.68 -0.92 20.49
CA THR A 41 -4.93 -1.02 19.73
C THR A 41 -5.18 0.23 18.87
N ILE A 42 -4.73 1.40 19.31
CA ILE A 42 -4.87 2.64 18.53
C ILE A 42 -4.04 2.55 17.24
N ASN A 43 -2.83 2.00 17.31
CA ASN A 43 -1.96 1.79 16.15
C ASN A 43 -2.61 0.87 15.12
N VAL A 44 -3.30 -0.16 15.59
CA VAL A 44 -4.07 -1.08 14.74
C VAL A 44 -5.22 -0.37 14.05
N LEU A 45 -5.96 0.50 14.75
CA LEU A 45 -7.02 1.31 14.15
C LEU A 45 -6.47 2.29 13.11
N ILE A 46 -5.31 2.89 13.35
CA ILE A 46 -4.63 3.78 12.39
C ILE A 46 -4.25 2.99 11.12
N ILE A 47 -3.60 1.83 11.28
CA ILE A 47 -3.20 0.96 10.16
C ILE A 47 -4.43 0.47 9.39
N GLY A 48 -5.47 0.03 10.10
CA GLY A 48 -6.73 -0.45 9.51
C GLY A 48 -7.46 0.66 8.74
N GLY A 49 -7.57 1.85 9.32
CA GLY A 49 -8.15 3.02 8.66
C GLY A 49 -7.37 3.43 7.41
N ALA A 50 -6.04 3.50 7.52
CA ALA A 50 -5.17 3.78 6.38
C ALA A 50 -5.28 2.72 5.29
N PHE A 51 -5.43 1.46 5.66
CA PHE A 51 -5.65 0.37 4.72
C PHE A 51 -6.99 0.52 3.97
N VAL A 52 -8.07 0.92 4.63
CA VAL A 52 -9.34 1.21 3.93
C VAL A 52 -9.17 2.37 2.94
N VAL A 53 -8.48 3.44 3.34
CA VAL A 53 -8.16 4.57 2.45
C VAL A 53 -7.30 4.11 1.27
N TYR A 54 -6.32 3.25 1.51
CA TYR A 54 -5.49 2.64 0.49
C TYR A 54 -6.31 1.79 -0.49
N CYS A 55 -7.21 0.94 0.01
CA CYS A 55 -8.14 0.17 -0.83
C CYS A 55 -8.95 1.10 -1.76
N ALA A 56 -9.50 2.17 -1.20
CA ALA A 56 -10.24 3.18 -1.95
C ALA A 56 -9.36 3.88 -2.99
N ALA A 57 -8.12 4.21 -2.64
CA ALA A 57 -7.14 4.82 -3.52
C ALA A 57 -6.78 3.91 -4.71
N VAL A 58 -6.51 2.63 -4.47
CA VAL A 58 -6.28 1.64 -5.53
C VAL A 58 -7.52 1.47 -6.40
N TYR A 59 -8.72 1.42 -5.80
CA TYR A 59 -9.98 1.36 -6.53
C TYR A 59 -10.19 2.58 -7.44
N LEU A 60 -9.85 3.79 -6.98
CA LEU A 60 -9.87 5.01 -7.80
C LEU A 60 -8.91 4.91 -8.98
N ILE A 61 -7.66 4.47 -8.77
CA ILE A 61 -6.69 4.24 -9.85
C ILE A 61 -7.25 3.24 -10.87
N ARG A 62 -7.89 2.16 -10.41
CA ARG A 62 -8.53 1.15 -11.27
C ARG A 62 -9.76 1.67 -12.03
N LYS A 63 -10.41 2.74 -11.59
CA LYS A 63 -11.51 3.40 -12.30
C LYS A 63 -11.09 4.41 -13.38
N LEU A 64 -9.84 4.87 -13.36
CA LEU A 64 -9.31 5.81 -14.36
C LEU A 64 -9.35 5.19 -15.77
N GLU A 65 -9.78 5.97 -16.74
CA GLU A 65 -9.65 5.61 -18.15
C GLU A 65 -8.15 5.68 -18.57
N PRO A 66 -7.65 4.70 -19.35
CA PRO A 66 -6.34 4.79 -19.98
C PRO A 66 -6.28 5.97 -20.95
N THR A 67 -5.14 6.65 -21.03
CA THR A 67 -4.93 7.70 -22.04
C THR A 67 -4.88 7.11 -23.44
N ALA A 68 -5.24 7.88 -24.47
CA ALA A 68 -5.21 7.44 -25.87
C ALA A 68 -3.85 6.86 -26.33
N ASP A 69 -2.74 7.31 -25.72
CA ASP A 69 -1.39 6.82 -26.03
C ASP A 69 -0.97 5.58 -25.20
N ALA A 70 -1.83 5.10 -24.28
CA ALA A 70 -1.48 4.05 -23.34
C ALA A 70 -1.12 2.74 -24.05
N GLU A 71 -1.96 2.28 -24.98
CA GLU A 71 -1.74 1.03 -25.73
C GLU A 71 -0.49 1.06 -26.62
N ARG A 72 -0.09 2.24 -27.12
CA ARG A 72 1.10 2.40 -27.97
C ARG A 72 2.41 2.42 -27.18
N VAL A 73 2.39 3.00 -25.98
CA VAL A 73 3.61 3.31 -25.21
C VAL A 73 3.84 2.32 -24.07
N SER A 74 2.79 1.69 -23.52
CA SER A 74 2.94 0.74 -22.42
C SER A 74 3.57 -0.58 -22.90
N ARG A 75 4.90 -0.67 -22.87
CA ARG A 75 5.65 -1.93 -23.03
C ARG A 75 5.84 -2.66 -21.70
N LEU A 76 4.79 -2.70 -20.87
CA LEU A 76 4.86 -3.45 -19.62
C LEU A 76 4.75 -4.95 -19.94
N PRO A 77 5.56 -5.81 -19.30
CA PRO A 77 5.42 -7.25 -19.40
C PRO A 77 3.99 -7.67 -19.04
N THR A 78 3.35 -8.48 -19.88
CA THR A 78 1.93 -8.88 -19.72
C THR A 78 1.66 -9.59 -18.40
N TRP A 79 2.65 -10.32 -17.87
CA TRP A 79 2.57 -11.01 -16.59
C TRP A 79 2.37 -10.06 -15.39
N LEU A 80 2.86 -8.82 -15.46
CA LEU A 80 2.69 -7.81 -14.40
C LEU A 80 1.26 -7.28 -14.35
N THR A 81 0.54 -7.30 -15.47
CA THR A 81 -0.85 -6.80 -15.54
C THR A 81 -1.88 -7.94 -15.52
N GLN A 82 -1.42 -9.19 -15.48
CA GLN A 82 -2.29 -10.36 -15.54
C GLN A 82 -3.11 -10.51 -14.25
N THR A 83 -4.39 -10.87 -14.40
CA THR A 83 -5.34 -11.03 -13.29
C THR A 83 -4.87 -12.00 -12.22
N LEU A 84 -4.23 -13.11 -12.63
CA LEU A 84 -3.71 -14.12 -11.70
C LEU A 84 -2.61 -13.53 -10.79
N THR A 85 -1.59 -12.90 -11.38
CA THR A 85 -0.48 -12.27 -10.66
C THR A 85 -0.99 -11.24 -9.66
N MET A 86 -1.92 -10.39 -10.09
CA MET A 86 -2.50 -9.35 -9.23
C MET A 86 -3.34 -9.93 -8.08
N ARG A 87 -4.03 -11.06 -8.29
CA ARG A 87 -4.74 -11.78 -7.22
C ARG A 87 -3.79 -12.39 -6.21
N LEU A 88 -2.72 -13.04 -6.66
CA LEU A 88 -1.71 -13.61 -5.76
C LEU A 88 -1.05 -12.53 -4.93
N LEU A 89 -0.78 -11.37 -5.53
CA LEU A 89 -0.18 -10.24 -4.85
C LEU A 89 -1.14 -9.58 -3.85
N ALA A 90 -2.44 -9.56 -4.17
CA ALA A 90 -3.49 -9.17 -3.23
C ALA A 90 -3.49 -10.06 -1.98
N ILE A 91 -3.46 -11.38 -2.18
CA ILE A 91 -3.46 -12.37 -1.10
C ILE A 91 -2.19 -12.20 -0.26
N PHE A 92 -1.03 -12.06 -0.90
CA PHE A 92 0.22 -11.83 -0.21
C PHE A 92 0.19 -10.54 0.63
N PHE A 93 -0.28 -9.43 0.05
CA PHE A 93 -0.43 -8.16 0.78
C PHE A 93 -1.32 -8.30 2.01
N ALA A 94 -2.44 -8.98 1.81
CA ALA A 94 -3.44 -9.23 2.82
C ALA A 94 -2.85 -10.03 4.00
N LEU A 95 -2.06 -11.07 3.71
CA LEU A 95 -1.33 -11.84 4.73
C LEU A 95 -0.29 -11.01 5.47
N VAL A 96 0.51 -10.21 4.74
CA VAL A 96 1.52 -9.35 5.36
C VAL A 96 0.89 -8.31 6.28
N LEU A 97 -0.19 -7.67 5.84
CA LEU A 97 -0.92 -6.71 6.67
C LEU A 97 -1.46 -7.37 7.95
N ALA A 98 -2.02 -8.59 7.84
CA ALA A 98 -2.47 -9.33 9.01
C ALA A 98 -1.32 -9.59 9.99
N VAL A 99 -0.13 -9.94 9.50
CA VAL A 99 1.08 -10.10 10.35
C VAL A 99 1.47 -8.80 11.04
N LEU A 100 1.48 -7.68 10.31
CA LEU A 100 1.80 -6.36 10.90
C LEU A 100 0.79 -5.94 11.98
N ILE A 101 -0.49 -6.25 11.77
CA ILE A 101 -1.53 -5.96 12.76
C ILE A 101 -1.37 -6.85 14.00
N LEU A 102 -1.12 -8.15 13.82
CA LEU A 102 -0.84 -9.07 14.94
C LEU A 102 0.38 -8.62 15.75
N GLN A 103 1.42 -8.15 15.07
CA GLN A 103 2.59 -7.55 15.71
C GLN A 103 2.19 -6.34 16.56
N GLN A 104 1.40 -5.41 16.02
CA GLN A 104 0.97 -4.20 16.72
C GLN A 104 -0.03 -4.45 17.86
N LEU A 105 -0.65 -5.63 17.91
CA LEU A 105 -1.43 -6.10 19.06
C LEU A 105 -0.59 -6.77 20.14
N GLY A 106 0.72 -6.97 19.93
CA GLY A 106 1.55 -7.76 20.83
C GLY A 106 1.20 -9.25 20.80
N TYR A 107 0.54 -9.73 19.74
CA TYR A 107 0.05 -11.12 19.64
C TYR A 107 1.19 -12.13 19.85
N TRP A 108 2.35 -11.86 19.24
CA TRP A 108 3.52 -12.75 19.33
C TRP A 108 4.09 -12.87 20.74
N GLU A 109 3.95 -11.85 21.58
CA GLU A 109 4.40 -11.91 22.97
C GLU A 109 3.33 -12.60 23.84
N SER A 110 2.06 -12.27 23.60
CA SER A 110 0.94 -12.82 24.36
C SER A 110 0.66 -14.31 24.10
N ILE A 111 0.89 -14.83 22.90
CA ILE A 111 0.63 -16.23 22.56
C ILE A 111 1.48 -17.22 23.38
N PHE A 112 2.68 -16.81 23.80
CA PHE A 112 3.57 -17.64 24.61
C PHE A 112 3.41 -17.44 26.11
N VAL A 113 2.61 -16.44 26.53
CA VAL A 113 2.39 -16.07 27.94
C VAL A 113 0.95 -16.32 28.39
N ALA A 114 0.00 -16.45 27.46
CA ALA A 114 -1.39 -16.75 27.75
C ALA A 114 -1.53 -18.15 28.36
N ASP A 115 -1.61 -18.22 29.69
CA ASP A 115 -1.97 -19.42 30.44
C ASP A 115 -3.50 -19.53 30.51
N ASP A 116 -4.06 -20.60 29.94
CA ASP A 116 -5.49 -20.92 29.97
C ASP A 116 -6.06 -20.98 31.40
N ARG A 117 -5.20 -21.16 32.41
CA ARG A 117 -5.58 -21.18 33.83
C ARG A 117 -5.94 -19.80 34.39
N ILE A 118 -5.51 -18.72 33.75
CA ILE A 118 -5.70 -17.34 34.22
C ILE A 118 -6.79 -16.62 33.42
N LEU A 119 -6.81 -16.79 32.09
CA LEU A 119 -7.76 -16.13 31.18
C LEU A 119 -9.09 -16.89 31.04
N GLY A 120 -9.15 -18.17 31.41
CA GLY A 120 -10.31 -19.01 31.17
C GLY A 120 -10.48 -19.37 29.68
N ALA A 121 -10.97 -20.58 29.41
CA ALA A 121 -11.00 -21.15 28.05
C ALA A 121 -11.81 -20.33 27.03
N GLY A 122 -12.79 -19.54 27.49
CA GLY A 122 -13.60 -18.67 26.63
C GLY A 122 -12.86 -17.43 26.15
N GLU A 123 -12.09 -16.77 27.03
CA GLU A 123 -11.37 -15.54 26.69
C GLU A 123 -10.08 -15.85 25.94
N SER A 124 -9.40 -16.96 26.26
CA SER A 124 -8.25 -17.43 25.48
C SER A 124 -8.69 -17.84 24.08
N SER A 125 -9.76 -18.60 23.92
CA SER A 125 -10.27 -18.96 22.59
C SER A 125 -10.73 -17.74 21.78
N ALA A 126 -11.37 -16.74 22.41
CA ALA A 126 -11.69 -15.48 21.75
C ALA A 126 -10.44 -14.72 21.28
N PHE A 127 -9.38 -14.70 22.09
CA PHE A 127 -8.10 -14.10 21.72
C PHE A 127 -7.46 -14.78 20.49
N PHE A 128 -7.47 -16.12 20.48
CA PHE A 128 -6.92 -16.94 19.40
C PHE A 128 -7.76 -16.95 18.11
N VAL A 129 -9.08 -16.79 18.21
CA VAL A 129 -9.99 -16.82 17.05
C VAL A 129 -10.20 -15.42 16.47
N TYR A 130 -10.50 -14.43 17.30
CA TYR A 130 -10.82 -13.08 16.82
C TYR A 130 -9.59 -12.26 16.46
N GLY A 131 -8.42 -12.52 17.05
CA GLY A 131 -7.17 -11.88 16.65
C GLY A 131 -6.83 -12.24 15.19
N PRO A 132 -6.24 -13.42 14.92
CA PRO A 132 -5.91 -13.83 13.55
C PRO A 132 -7.11 -13.87 12.59
N GLY A 133 -8.29 -14.34 13.04
CA GLY A 133 -9.45 -14.58 12.18
C GLY A 133 -10.12 -13.32 11.65
N ALA A 134 -10.33 -12.29 12.47
CA ALA A 134 -10.92 -11.03 12.01
C ALA A 134 -10.01 -10.32 11.00
N TRP A 135 -8.69 -10.46 11.17
CA TRP A 135 -7.73 -9.85 10.26
C TRP A 135 -7.55 -10.63 8.96
N ILE A 136 -7.70 -11.96 8.97
CA ILE A 136 -7.85 -12.75 7.73
C ILE A 136 -9.09 -12.30 6.95
N ALA A 137 -10.20 -11.97 7.62
CA ALA A 137 -11.39 -11.43 6.96
C ALA A 137 -11.13 -10.05 6.32
N ALA A 138 -10.43 -9.14 7.01
CA ALA A 138 -10.03 -7.84 6.46
C ALA A 138 -9.03 -7.98 5.29
N ALA A 139 -8.12 -8.94 5.39
CA ALA A 139 -7.21 -9.37 4.34
C ALA A 139 -7.99 -9.86 3.09
N LEU A 140 -8.98 -10.73 3.28
CA LEU A 140 -9.85 -11.20 2.22
C LEU A 140 -10.66 -10.08 1.57
N PHE A 141 -11.04 -9.04 2.32
CA PHE A 141 -11.69 -7.85 1.77
C PHE A 141 -10.82 -7.14 0.71
N TYR A 142 -9.51 -7.06 0.90
CA TYR A 142 -8.62 -6.48 -0.11
C TYR A 142 -8.46 -7.36 -1.34
N VAL A 143 -8.45 -8.69 -1.15
CA VAL A 143 -8.55 -9.64 -2.27
C VAL A 143 -9.83 -9.39 -3.06
N LEU A 144 -10.97 -9.15 -2.41
CA LEU A 144 -12.22 -8.79 -3.09
C LEU A 144 -12.10 -7.46 -3.85
N VAL A 145 -11.51 -6.42 -3.26
CA VAL A 145 -11.31 -5.12 -3.91
C VAL A 145 -10.42 -5.23 -5.15
N LEU A 146 -9.36 -6.03 -5.10
CA LEU A 146 -8.43 -6.22 -6.23
C LEU A 146 -8.95 -7.21 -7.28
N SER A 147 -9.70 -8.23 -6.87
CA SER A 147 -10.25 -9.25 -7.78
C SER A 147 -11.55 -8.84 -8.45
N ALA A 148 -12.28 -7.87 -7.88
CA ALA A 148 -13.48 -7.30 -8.47
C ALA A 148 -13.20 -6.73 -9.87
N SER A 149 -14.10 -7.02 -10.83
CA SER A 149 -14.11 -6.36 -12.14
C SER A 149 -14.57 -4.91 -11.96
N VAL A 150 -13.63 -3.97 -12.11
CA VAL A 150 -13.91 -2.54 -11.94
C VAL A 150 -14.22 -1.94 -13.29
N ARG A 151 -15.44 -1.38 -13.45
CA ARG A 151 -15.80 -0.60 -14.64
C ARG A 151 -15.04 0.72 -14.63
N MET A 152 -14.41 1.05 -15.76
CA MET A 152 -13.78 2.36 -15.97
C MET A 152 -14.89 3.40 -16.06
N THR A 153 -14.86 4.39 -15.17
CA THR A 153 -15.94 5.38 -15.00
C THR A 153 -15.41 6.80 -14.87
N ILE A 154 -14.10 6.97 -14.72
CA ILE A 154 -13.46 8.28 -14.61
C ILE A 154 -12.79 8.58 -15.95
N GLU A 155 -13.52 9.32 -16.79
CA GLU A 155 -13.11 9.70 -18.13
C GLU A 155 -11.93 10.68 -18.11
N GLU A 156 -11.01 10.56 -19.08
CA GLU A 156 -9.86 11.48 -19.18
C GLU A 156 -10.27 12.96 -19.31
N VAL A 157 -11.39 13.22 -20.00
CA VAL A 157 -11.89 14.58 -20.26
C VAL A 157 -12.44 15.24 -18.99
N SER A 158 -12.85 14.43 -18.01
CA SER A 158 -13.48 14.89 -16.76
C SER A 158 -12.60 15.86 -15.99
N ARG A 159 -13.22 16.89 -15.39
CA ARG A 159 -12.53 17.86 -14.53
C ARG A 159 -11.90 17.21 -13.29
N ASN A 160 -12.49 16.12 -12.81
CA ASN A 160 -12.07 15.45 -11.58
C ASN A 160 -10.98 14.40 -11.79
N TYR A 161 -10.61 14.08 -13.03
CA TYR A 161 -9.63 13.04 -13.33
C TYR A 161 -8.29 13.27 -12.61
N ALA A 162 -7.76 14.50 -12.68
CA ALA A 162 -6.49 14.86 -12.04
C ALA A 162 -6.58 14.71 -10.52
N GLY A 163 -7.63 15.24 -9.90
CA GLY A 163 -7.81 15.19 -8.45
C GLY A 163 -7.92 13.76 -7.94
N LEU A 164 -8.69 12.91 -8.63
CA LEU A 164 -8.88 11.51 -8.25
C LEU A 164 -7.62 10.66 -8.48
N ALA A 165 -6.87 10.94 -9.55
CA ALA A 165 -5.57 10.32 -9.79
C ALA A 165 -4.57 10.70 -8.70
N LEU A 166 -4.51 11.98 -8.32
CA LEU A 166 -3.60 12.47 -7.28
C LEU A 166 -3.96 11.87 -5.93
N LEU A 167 -5.24 11.86 -5.59
CA LEU A 167 -5.76 11.24 -4.36
C LEU A 167 -5.41 9.75 -4.32
N GLY A 168 -5.54 9.04 -5.44
CA GLY A 168 -5.13 7.64 -5.56
C GLY A 168 -3.64 7.45 -5.27
N LEU A 169 -2.78 8.25 -5.87
CA LEU A 169 -1.33 8.15 -5.67
C LEU A 169 -0.89 8.55 -4.25
N LEU A 170 -1.51 9.58 -3.68
CA LEU A 170 -1.29 9.99 -2.29
C LEU A 170 -1.73 8.92 -1.30
N GLY A 171 -2.86 8.24 -1.53
CA GLY A 171 -3.30 7.13 -0.70
C GLY A 171 -2.32 5.94 -0.73
N VAL A 172 -1.75 5.63 -1.90
CA VAL A 172 -0.67 4.63 -2.02
C VAL A 172 0.57 5.06 -1.23
N ASN A 173 1.01 6.31 -1.37
CA ASN A 173 2.17 6.82 -0.64
C ASN A 173 1.96 6.90 0.87
N GLY A 174 0.76 7.25 1.32
CA GLY A 174 0.42 7.30 2.74
C GLY A 174 0.49 5.93 3.38
N MET A 175 -0.04 4.90 2.71
CA MET A 175 0.07 3.53 3.20
C MET A 175 1.50 2.99 3.15
N LEU A 176 2.26 3.34 2.10
CA LEU A 176 3.68 3.04 2.03
C LEU A 176 4.44 3.65 3.22
N LEU A 177 4.22 4.93 3.53
CA LEU A 177 4.80 5.62 4.69
C LEU A 177 4.49 4.89 6.00
N LEU A 178 3.21 4.54 6.25
CA LEU A 178 2.82 3.84 7.46
C LEU A 178 3.39 2.42 7.53
N GLY A 179 3.36 1.69 6.41
CA GLY A 179 3.97 0.37 6.31
C GLY A 179 5.48 0.41 6.62
N THR A 180 6.19 1.40 6.08
CA THR A 180 7.59 1.65 6.39
C THR A 180 7.80 1.99 7.87
N ALA A 181 6.95 2.85 8.45
CA ALA A 181 7.06 3.21 9.86
C ALA A 181 6.92 2.00 10.79
N VAL A 182 5.96 1.11 10.50
CA VAL A 182 5.78 -0.14 11.24
C VAL A 182 6.97 -1.09 11.02
N LEU A 183 7.51 -1.20 9.80
CA LEU A 183 8.68 -2.05 9.57
C LEU A 183 9.90 -1.57 10.34
N GLN A 184 10.16 -0.25 10.37
CA GLN A 184 11.27 0.33 11.13
C GLN A 184 11.12 0.19 12.64
N SER A 185 9.87 0.12 13.15
CA SER A 185 9.62 -0.08 14.57
C SER A 185 9.74 -1.54 15.01
N THR A 186 9.90 -2.47 14.06
CA THR A 186 10.03 -3.91 14.35
C THR A 186 11.47 -4.40 14.22
N ASN A 187 11.85 -5.31 15.10
CA ASN A 187 13.13 -6.02 15.00
C ASN A 187 13.11 -7.18 14.00
N LEU A 188 12.02 -7.36 13.24
CA LEU A 188 11.84 -8.47 12.30
C LEU A 188 12.80 -8.39 11.09
N PHE A 189 13.24 -7.18 10.74
CA PHE A 189 14.03 -6.91 9.54
C PHE A 189 15.39 -6.27 9.86
N THR A 190 16.04 -6.71 10.92
CA THR A 190 17.38 -6.20 11.30
C THR A 190 18.51 -6.81 10.45
N GLY A 191 19.55 -6.02 10.20
CA GLY A 191 20.73 -6.44 9.43
C GLY A 191 20.50 -6.52 7.93
N TRP A 192 21.56 -6.79 7.16
CA TRP A 192 21.51 -6.77 5.69
C TRP A 192 20.47 -7.73 5.06
N PRO A 193 20.23 -8.96 5.57
CA PRO A 193 19.20 -9.84 5.00
C PRO A 193 17.79 -9.35 5.32
N GLY A 194 17.59 -8.82 6.54
CA GLY A 194 16.33 -8.23 6.96
C GLY A 194 15.98 -7.01 6.11
N ALA A 195 16.96 -6.15 5.85
CA ALA A 195 16.77 -4.95 5.04
C ALA A 195 16.42 -5.30 3.57
N ILE A 196 17.04 -6.34 2.98
CA ILE A 196 16.63 -6.87 1.67
C ILE A 196 15.19 -7.41 1.72
N GLY A 197 14.85 -8.17 2.78
CA GLY A 197 13.50 -8.68 3.00
C GLY A 197 12.45 -7.56 3.06
N ALA A 198 12.72 -6.50 3.82
CA ALA A 198 11.86 -5.32 3.93
C ALA A 198 11.70 -4.61 2.59
N PHE A 199 12.78 -4.46 1.82
CA PHE A 199 12.71 -3.90 0.47
C PHE A 199 11.81 -4.71 -0.46
N VAL A 200 12.06 -6.03 -0.55
CA VAL A 200 11.27 -6.93 -1.40
C VAL A 200 9.80 -6.87 -0.97
N LEU A 201 9.53 -6.84 0.33
CA LEU A 201 8.20 -6.69 0.89
C LEU A 201 7.54 -5.39 0.42
N LEU A 202 8.16 -4.24 0.67
CA LEU A 202 7.62 -2.93 0.27
C LEU A 202 7.37 -2.84 -1.24
N VAL A 203 8.30 -3.37 -2.05
CA VAL A 203 8.14 -3.41 -3.51
C VAL A 203 6.95 -4.28 -3.91
N LEU A 204 6.84 -5.49 -3.38
CA LEU A 204 5.72 -6.39 -3.69
C LEU A 204 4.38 -5.77 -3.29
N LEU A 205 4.32 -5.04 -2.18
CA LEU A 205 3.09 -4.46 -1.67
C LEU A 205 2.64 -3.20 -2.44
N PHE A 206 3.58 -2.29 -2.73
CA PHE A 206 3.25 -0.92 -3.15
C PHE A 206 3.62 -0.57 -4.59
N ALA A 207 4.51 -1.35 -5.23
CA ALA A 207 4.77 -1.22 -6.67
C ALA A 207 3.55 -1.54 -7.56
N PRO A 208 2.70 -2.55 -7.27
CA PRO A 208 1.64 -2.97 -8.21
C PRO A 208 0.58 -1.90 -8.50
N PRO A 209 0.03 -1.16 -7.51
CA PRO A 209 -0.86 -0.03 -7.78
C PRO A 209 -0.23 1.02 -8.70
N ARG A 210 1.08 1.24 -8.57
CA ARG A 210 1.85 2.19 -9.38
C ARG A 210 2.11 1.67 -10.79
N VAL A 211 2.36 0.38 -10.94
CA VAL A 211 2.43 -0.28 -12.26
C VAL A 211 1.09 -0.16 -12.97
N TRP A 212 -0.05 -0.32 -12.28
CA TRP A 212 -1.36 -0.09 -12.88
C TRP A 212 -1.59 1.36 -13.30
N PHE A 213 -1.16 2.33 -12.47
CA PHE A 213 -1.21 3.73 -12.87
C PHE A 213 -0.36 3.99 -14.12
N LEU A 214 0.86 3.43 -14.17
CA LEU A 214 1.77 3.55 -15.30
C LEU A 214 1.24 2.87 -16.57
N ALA A 215 0.55 1.73 -16.43
CA ALA A 215 -0.13 1.07 -17.55
C ALA A 215 -1.24 1.95 -18.15
N LYS A 216 -1.94 2.72 -17.33
CA LYS A 216 -3.00 3.63 -17.78
C LYS A 216 -2.47 4.96 -18.31
N ARG A 217 -1.34 5.43 -17.79
CA ARG A 217 -0.69 6.71 -18.16
C ARG A 217 0.82 6.52 -18.32
N PRO A 218 1.28 5.84 -19.38
CA PRO A 218 2.70 5.73 -19.64
C PRO A 218 3.27 7.10 -20.00
N SER A 219 4.19 7.60 -19.19
CA SER A 219 4.91 8.85 -19.44
C SER A 219 6.28 8.77 -18.77
N LEU A 220 7.26 9.53 -19.27
CA LEU A 220 8.60 9.58 -18.66
C LEU A 220 8.54 9.97 -17.19
N LEU A 221 7.64 10.90 -16.82
CA LEU A 221 7.47 11.32 -15.43
C LEU A 221 6.78 10.25 -14.56
N ALA A 222 5.84 9.48 -15.11
CA ALA A 222 5.27 8.34 -14.40
C ALA A 222 6.32 7.23 -14.19
N THR A 223 7.19 6.99 -15.17
CA THR A 223 8.32 6.04 -15.02
C THR A 223 9.33 6.55 -14.01
N ALA A 224 9.68 7.83 -14.04
CA ALA A 224 10.55 8.45 -13.03
C ALA A 224 9.94 8.36 -11.63
N SER A 225 8.63 8.54 -11.51
CA SER A 225 7.88 8.37 -10.28
C SER A 225 7.93 6.92 -9.76
N TYR A 226 7.76 5.94 -10.64
CA TYR A 226 7.91 4.53 -10.29
C TYR A 226 9.33 4.19 -9.81
N LEU A 227 10.35 4.70 -10.52
CA LEU A 227 11.75 4.58 -10.09
C LEU A 227 12.00 5.28 -8.75
N GLY A 228 11.39 6.44 -8.54
CA GLY A 228 11.42 7.17 -7.27
C GLY A 228 10.87 6.33 -6.12
N LEU A 229 9.77 5.60 -6.33
CA LEU A 229 9.23 4.66 -5.34
C LEU A 229 10.19 3.49 -5.08
N LEU A 230 10.82 2.92 -6.11
CA LEU A 230 11.80 1.85 -5.91
C LEU A 230 13.02 2.35 -5.13
N LEU A 231 13.54 3.53 -5.48
CA LEU A 231 14.63 4.18 -4.77
C LEU A 231 14.24 4.50 -3.33
N PHE A 232 13.00 4.93 -3.10
CA PHE A 232 12.46 5.18 -1.78
C PHE A 232 12.43 3.90 -0.95
N CYS A 233 11.89 2.80 -1.48
CA CYS A 233 11.91 1.50 -0.80
C CYS A 233 13.35 1.06 -0.52
N ALA A 234 14.28 1.32 -1.45
CA ALA A 234 15.69 0.98 -1.29
C ALA A 234 16.40 1.86 -0.25
N TRP A 235 16.01 3.13 -0.12
CA TRP A 235 16.57 4.03 0.87
C TRP A 235 16.21 3.60 2.30
N GLN A 236 15.07 2.95 2.50
CA GLN A 236 14.68 2.42 3.82
C GLN A 236 15.57 1.24 4.30
N ILE A 237 16.48 0.75 3.46
CA ILE A 237 17.45 -0.31 3.77
C ILE A 237 18.72 0.28 4.43
N VAL A 238 18.97 1.59 4.27
CA VAL A 238 20.19 2.29 4.70
C VAL A 238 19.97 2.96 6.05
#